data_AF-A0A258FL43-F1
#
_entry.id   AF-A0A258FL43-F1
#
_cell.length_a   1.000
_cell.length_b   1.000
_cell.length_c   1.000
_cell.angle_alpha   90.00
_cell.angle_beta   90.00
_cell.angle_gamma   90.00
#
_symmetry.space_group_name_H-M   'P 1'
#
loop_
_entity.id
_entity.type
_entity.pdbx_description
1 polymer ?
#
loop_
_entity_poly.entity_id
_entity_poly.type
_entity_poly.pdbx_seq_one_letter_code
_entity_poly.pdbx_strand_id
1 'polypeptide(L)'
;MAPVLMLSVALTLGLAACATPSAPTAVYAPPPAVLVEAWLGPAEEVQTDRVMIFYRAYGGGASRLGAWLSPTPPTSRDSVRQSLALPPENIAEAYSVVTVPAGTRMKVGIAAPAFGQPGGGRQVQLLQLIPTDSFSDPIPLP
;
A
#
# COMPACT_ATOMS: atom_id res chain seq x y z
N MET A 1 54.60 44.27 -61.52
CA MET A 1 55.14 44.28 -60.16
C MET A 1 54.93 42.90 -59.56
N ALA A 2 56.00 42.16 -59.28
CA ALA A 2 56.00 40.97 -58.41
C ALA A 2 55.95 41.41 -56.92
N PRO A 3 55.98 40.56 -55.86
CA PRO A 3 56.09 39.08 -55.78
C PRO A 3 55.12 38.47 -54.67
N VAL A 4 54.77 37.16 -54.62
CA VAL A 4 55.39 35.98 -53.94
C VAL A 4 54.94 35.64 -52.48
N LEU A 5 54.73 34.32 -52.21
CA LEU A 5 54.82 33.53 -50.94
C LEU A 5 53.71 33.74 -49.85
N MET A 6 53.21 32.80 -49.02
CA MET A 6 53.50 31.43 -48.49
C MET A 6 52.14 30.79 -48.08
N LEU A 7 51.83 29.50 -48.24
CA LEU A 7 52.19 28.27 -47.49
C LEU A 7 51.71 28.15 -46.01
N SER A 8 51.12 26.98 -45.69
CA SER A 8 50.93 26.29 -44.37
C SER A 8 49.48 26.30 -43.83
N VAL A 9 48.68 25.21 -43.82
CA VAL A 9 48.71 23.88 -43.14
C VAL A 9 48.31 23.91 -41.64
N ALA A 10 47.17 23.28 -41.32
CA ALA A 10 46.81 22.48 -40.11
C ALA A 10 45.34 22.03 -40.29
N LEU A 11 44.97 20.78 -40.60
CA LEU A 11 44.95 19.52 -39.81
C LEU A 11 44.23 19.61 -38.44
N THR A 12 43.01 19.07 -38.36
CA THR A 12 42.66 18.11 -37.29
C THR A 12 41.42 17.29 -37.65
N LEU A 13 41.58 15.97 -37.57
CA LEU A 13 40.56 14.94 -37.57
C LEU A 13 39.83 14.89 -36.21
N GLY A 14 38.57 14.48 -36.26
CA GLY A 14 38.00 13.55 -35.27
C GLY A 14 37.11 14.16 -34.20
N LEU A 15 35.83 13.84 -34.25
CA LEU A 15 35.24 12.86 -33.32
C LEU A 15 33.94 12.35 -33.94
N ALA A 16 33.96 11.08 -34.36
CA ALA A 16 32.76 10.32 -34.62
C ALA A 16 31.98 10.21 -33.30
N ALA A 17 30.77 10.76 -33.26
CA ALA A 17 29.85 10.46 -32.18
C ALA A 17 29.44 8.99 -32.31
N CYS A 18 29.99 8.14 -31.44
CA CYS A 18 29.45 6.81 -31.20
C CYS A 18 28.04 6.98 -30.63
N ALA A 19 27.03 6.93 -31.49
CA ALA A 19 25.65 6.70 -31.06
C ALA A 19 25.58 5.28 -30.50
N THR A 20 25.58 5.17 -29.17
CA THR A 20 25.30 3.92 -28.47
C THR A 20 23.89 3.45 -28.84
N PRO A 21 23.70 2.20 -29.31
CA PRO A 21 22.38 1.65 -29.49
C PRO A 21 21.70 1.53 -28.12
N SER A 22 20.59 2.26 -27.96
CA SER A 22 19.73 2.18 -26.77
C SER A 22 19.12 0.78 -26.72
N ALA A 23 19.45 0.01 -25.67
CA ALA A 23 18.84 -1.28 -25.42
C ALA A 23 17.32 -1.10 -25.21
N PRO A 24 16.47 -2.00 -25.73
CA PRO A 24 15.04 -1.93 -25.48
C PRO A 24 14.78 -2.10 -23.99
N THR A 25 14.19 -1.08 -23.36
CA THR A 25 13.66 -1.16 -22.01
C THR A 25 12.59 -2.25 -22.01
N ALA A 26 12.93 -3.43 -21.50
CA ALA A 26 11.93 -4.43 -21.15
C ALA A 26 11.05 -3.80 -20.06
N VAL A 27 9.87 -3.34 -20.45
CA VAL A 27 8.81 -2.96 -19.52
C VAL A 27 8.40 -4.22 -18.80
N TYR A 28 8.93 -4.42 -17.59
CA TYR A 28 8.46 -5.48 -16.70
C TYR A 28 7.02 -5.12 -16.34
N ALA A 29 6.07 -5.79 -16.98
CA ALA A 29 4.69 -5.74 -16.53
C ALA A 29 4.69 -6.16 -15.05
N PRO A 30 4.07 -5.39 -14.13
CA PRO A 30 3.96 -5.83 -12.76
C PRO A 30 3.34 -7.23 -12.76
N PRO A 31 3.84 -8.16 -11.92
CA PRO A 31 3.24 -9.48 -11.81
C PRO A 31 1.73 -9.31 -11.59
N PRO A 32 0.90 -10.20 -12.17
CA PRO A 32 -0.54 -10.09 -12.02
C PRO A 32 -0.85 -10.00 -10.52
N ALA A 33 -1.54 -8.93 -10.12
CA ALA A 33 -1.99 -8.78 -8.75
C ALA A 33 -2.86 -9.99 -8.44
N VAL A 34 -2.40 -10.85 -7.53
CA VAL A 34 -3.23 -11.92 -7.01
C VAL A 34 -4.39 -11.24 -6.29
N LEU A 35 -5.58 -11.31 -6.88
CA LEU A 35 -6.79 -10.85 -6.23
C LEU A 35 -7.08 -11.83 -5.10
N VAL A 36 -6.64 -11.46 -3.90
CA VAL A 36 -6.99 -12.18 -2.67
C VAL A 36 -8.40 -11.74 -2.31
N GLU A 37 -9.33 -12.69 -2.27
CA GLU A 37 -10.69 -12.43 -1.82
C GLU A 37 -10.66 -11.98 -0.36
N ALA A 38 -11.27 -10.84 -0.05
CA ALA A 38 -11.23 -10.28 1.29
C ALA A 38 -12.35 -10.81 2.18
N TRP A 39 -13.46 -11.28 1.59
CA TRP A 39 -14.69 -11.58 2.30
C TRP A 39 -15.08 -13.06 2.22
N LEU A 40 -15.36 -13.65 3.38
CA LEU A 40 -16.01 -14.94 3.45
C LEU A 40 -17.52 -14.75 3.26
N GLY A 41 -17.96 -14.85 2.01
CA GLY A 41 -19.36 -14.62 1.64
C GLY A 41 -19.69 -13.13 1.39
N PRO A 42 -20.97 -12.75 1.44
CA PRO A 42 -21.38 -11.39 1.12
C PRO A 42 -20.87 -10.38 2.16
N ALA A 43 -20.42 -9.23 1.68
CA ALA A 43 -20.16 -8.05 2.51
C ALA A 43 -21.28 -7.02 2.32
N GLU A 44 -21.76 -6.48 3.43
CA GLU A 44 -22.81 -5.47 3.44
C GLU A 44 -22.20 -4.07 3.30
N GLU A 45 -22.72 -3.27 2.38
CA GLU A 45 -22.40 -1.84 2.33
C GLU A 45 -23.30 -1.09 3.32
N VAL A 46 -22.67 -0.32 4.20
CA VAL A 46 -23.33 0.41 5.28
C VAL A 46 -22.84 1.86 5.28
N GLN A 47 -23.75 2.79 5.54
CA GLN A 47 -23.40 4.16 5.90
C GLN A 47 -23.64 4.35 7.40
N THR A 48 -22.62 4.83 8.13
CA THR A 48 -22.78 5.09 9.57
C THR A 48 -23.78 6.22 9.80
N ASP A 49 -24.67 6.06 10.78
CA ASP A 49 -25.64 7.08 11.21
C ASP A 49 -25.13 7.89 12.41
N ARG A 50 -24.09 7.39 13.07
CA ARG A 50 -23.43 7.99 14.24
C ARG A 50 -21.93 7.72 14.21
N VAL A 51 -21.23 8.30 15.18
CA VAL A 51 -19.81 8.00 15.41
C VAL A 51 -19.67 6.55 15.87
N MET A 52 -18.74 5.83 15.27
CA MET A 52 -18.45 4.43 15.56
C MET A 52 -16.98 4.26 15.97
N ILE A 53 -16.71 3.28 16.83
CA ILE A 53 -15.34 2.93 17.24
C ILE A 53 -14.95 1.60 16.61
N PHE A 54 -13.77 1.59 15.99
CA PHE A 54 -13.14 0.41 15.42
C PHE A 54 -11.66 0.37 15.80
N TYR A 55 -10.97 -0.67 15.36
CA TYR A 55 -9.56 -0.90 15.65
C TYR A 55 -8.79 -1.21 14.38
N ARG A 56 -7.62 -0.62 14.23
CA ARG A 56 -6.73 -0.89 13.10
C ARG A 56 -5.42 -1.45 13.61
N ALA A 57 -5.14 -2.71 13.35
CA ALA A 57 -3.85 -3.34 13.63
C ALA A 57 -2.87 -3.16 12.46
N TYR A 58 -1.62 -2.82 12.79
CA TYR A 58 -0.56 -2.51 11.83
C TYR A 58 0.84 -2.77 12.43
N GLY A 59 1.89 -2.76 11.61
CA GLY A 59 3.28 -2.99 12.01
C GLY A 59 4.11 -3.62 10.89
N GLY A 60 5.43 -3.73 11.10
CA GLY A 60 6.39 -4.25 10.10
C GLY A 60 6.59 -3.30 8.93
N GLY A 61 5.69 -3.35 7.96
CA GLY A 61 5.61 -2.40 6.84
C GLY A 61 4.23 -1.76 6.66
N ALA A 62 3.22 -2.23 7.39
CA ALA A 62 1.86 -1.71 7.28
C ALA A 62 1.71 -0.35 7.96
N SER A 63 1.14 0.62 7.24
CA SER A 63 0.89 1.97 7.76
C SER A 63 -0.17 1.98 8.85
N ARG A 64 0.02 2.86 9.85
CA ARG A 64 -0.99 3.22 10.86
C ARG A 64 -2.30 3.65 10.22
N LEU A 65 -2.26 4.36 9.10
CA LEU A 65 -3.45 4.76 8.35
C LEU A 65 -3.86 3.68 7.36
N GLY A 66 -5.17 3.49 7.18
CA GLY A 66 -5.71 2.63 6.12
C GLY A 66 -7.16 2.23 6.33
N ALA A 67 -7.72 1.58 5.31
CA ALA A 67 -9.16 1.34 5.21
C ALA A 67 -9.67 0.11 5.97
N TRP A 68 -8.80 -0.85 6.25
CA TRP A 68 -9.17 -2.11 6.91
C TRP A 68 -9.15 -1.94 8.43
N LEU A 69 -10.29 -2.23 9.06
CA LEU A 69 -10.57 -2.08 10.49
C LEU A 69 -11.25 -3.34 11.04
N SER A 70 -11.26 -3.49 12.36
CA SER A 70 -12.04 -4.49 13.08
C SER A 70 -12.99 -3.83 14.07
N PRO A 71 -14.23 -4.34 14.26
CA PRO A 71 -15.10 -3.93 15.36
C PRO A 71 -14.67 -4.53 16.70
N THR A 72 -13.75 -5.50 16.72
CA THR A 72 -13.30 -6.19 17.92
C THR A 72 -11.91 -5.68 18.31
N PRO A 73 -11.67 -5.30 19.58
CA PRO A 73 -10.36 -4.89 20.03
C PRO A 73 -9.37 -6.06 19.90
N PRO A 74 -8.17 -5.84 19.32
CA PRO A 74 -7.15 -6.88 19.22
C PRO A 74 -6.57 -7.20 20.60
N THR A 75 -6.32 -8.48 20.86
CA THR A 75 -5.79 -8.97 22.15
C THR A 75 -4.32 -9.35 22.10
N SER A 76 -3.84 -9.82 20.94
CA SER A 76 -2.43 -10.17 20.69
C SER A 76 -2.13 -10.05 19.19
N ARG A 77 -0.84 -10.00 18.87
CA ARG A 77 -0.37 -9.96 17.47
C ARG A 77 -0.87 -11.16 16.67
N ASP A 78 -0.77 -12.36 17.24
CA ASP A 78 -1.15 -13.59 16.54
C ASP A 78 -2.66 -13.70 16.34
N SER A 79 -3.47 -13.31 17.32
CA SER A 79 -4.93 -13.45 17.22
C SER A 79 -5.51 -12.54 16.14
N VAL A 80 -5.02 -11.30 16.03
CA VAL A 80 -5.50 -10.36 15.01
C VAL A 80 -5.00 -10.74 13.62
N ARG A 81 -3.77 -11.25 13.50
CA ARG A 81 -3.24 -11.75 12.22
C ARG A 81 -4.01 -12.94 11.70
N GLN A 82 -4.35 -13.89 12.58
CA GLN A 82 -5.11 -15.08 12.21
C GLN A 82 -6.57 -14.71 11.87
N SER A 83 -7.24 -13.96 12.75
CA SER A 83 -8.67 -13.65 12.60
C SER A 83 -8.98 -12.72 11.43
N LEU A 84 -8.12 -11.74 11.14
CA LEU A 84 -8.33 -10.80 10.02
C LEU A 84 -7.55 -11.20 8.76
N ALA A 85 -6.94 -12.39 8.77
CA ALA A 85 -6.07 -12.88 7.70
C ALA A 85 -5.09 -11.81 7.19
N LEU A 86 -4.32 -11.21 8.11
CA LEU A 86 -3.43 -10.10 7.76
C LEU A 86 -2.31 -10.57 6.83
N PRO A 87 -1.93 -9.76 5.83
CA PRO A 87 -0.86 -10.11 4.92
C PRO A 87 0.50 -10.14 5.65
N PRO A 88 1.50 -10.86 5.13
CA PRO A 88 2.76 -11.12 5.84
C PRO A 88 3.53 -9.85 6.23
N GLU A 89 3.41 -8.76 5.46
CA GLU A 89 4.00 -7.46 5.74
C GLU A 89 3.34 -6.71 6.91
N ASN A 90 2.13 -7.10 7.32
CA ASN A 90 1.45 -6.60 8.50
C ASN A 90 1.63 -7.57 9.67
N ILE A 91 2.68 -7.34 10.45
CA ILE A 91 3.00 -8.15 11.64
C ILE A 91 2.31 -7.67 12.91
N ALA A 92 1.33 -6.76 12.79
CA ALA A 92 0.43 -6.30 13.84
C ALA A 92 1.10 -5.91 15.16
N GLU A 93 2.21 -5.17 15.13
CA GLU A 93 2.95 -4.72 16.33
C GLU A 93 2.15 -3.79 17.23
N ALA A 94 1.25 -3.01 16.64
CA ALA A 94 0.42 -2.05 17.35
C ALA A 94 -0.96 -1.97 16.71
N TYR A 95 -1.88 -1.32 17.41
CA TYR A 95 -3.14 -0.88 16.84
C TYR A 95 -3.47 0.55 17.21
N SER A 96 -4.36 1.16 16.43
CA SER A 96 -5.03 2.41 16.77
C SER A 96 -6.50 2.15 17.03
N VAL A 97 -7.06 2.86 18.01
CA VAL A 97 -8.51 3.07 18.11
C VAL A 97 -8.89 4.06 17.01
N VAL A 98 -9.92 3.74 16.24
CA VAL A 98 -10.36 4.53 15.09
C VAL A 98 -11.76 5.05 15.34
N THR A 99 -11.88 6.37 15.44
CA THR A 99 -13.16 7.08 15.58
C THR A 99 -13.69 7.40 14.18
N VAL A 100 -14.61 6.56 13.69
CA VAL A 100 -15.22 6.72 12.38
C VAL A 100 -16.40 7.70 12.48
N PRO A 101 -16.37 8.85 11.76
CA PRO A 101 -17.46 9.81 11.81
C PRO A 101 -18.79 9.25 11.28
N ALA A 102 -19.91 9.87 11.69
CA ALA A 102 -21.20 9.64 11.07
C ALA A 102 -21.17 9.99 9.57
N GLY A 103 -21.99 9.32 8.77
CA GLY A 103 -22.04 9.47 7.32
C GLY A 103 -20.95 8.69 6.56
N THR A 104 -20.17 7.86 7.26
CA THR A 104 -19.07 7.11 6.64
C THR A 104 -19.56 5.86 5.92
N ARG A 105 -19.23 5.73 4.63
CA ARG A 105 -19.50 4.52 3.84
C ARG A 105 -18.43 3.46 4.09
N MET A 106 -18.86 2.25 4.35
CA MET A 106 -18.00 1.10 4.63
C MET A 106 -18.62 -0.20 4.14
N LYS A 107 -17.79 -1.21 3.89
CA LYS A 107 -18.21 -2.60 3.79
C LYS A 107 -17.98 -3.32 5.10
N VAL A 108 -18.90 -4.19 5.50
CA VAL A 108 -18.82 -4.99 6.71
C VAL A 108 -19.02 -6.45 6.35
N GLY A 109 -18.20 -7.34 6.90
CA GLY A 109 -18.28 -8.75 6.61
C GLY A 109 -17.32 -9.59 7.44
N ILE A 110 -17.17 -10.86 7.06
CA ILE A 110 -16.24 -11.80 7.67
C ILE A 110 -14.99 -11.88 6.80
N ALA A 111 -13.81 -11.86 7.40
CA ALA A 111 -12.53 -12.02 6.68
C ALA A 111 -12.45 -13.43 6.05
N ALA A 112 -12.16 -13.50 4.76
CA ALA A 112 -11.83 -14.76 4.11
C ALA A 112 -10.45 -15.31 4.58
N PRO A 113 -10.23 -16.63 4.49
CA PRO A 113 -8.90 -17.19 4.61
C PRO A 113 -7.97 -16.61 3.54
N ALA A 114 -6.81 -16.11 3.94
CA ALA A 114 -5.84 -15.48 3.06
C ALA A 114 -4.42 -15.54 3.65
N PHE A 115 -3.39 -15.47 2.80
CA PHE A 115 -1.98 -15.41 3.24
C PHE A 115 -1.55 -16.53 4.21
N GLY A 116 -2.17 -17.71 4.11
CA GLY A 116 -1.94 -18.83 5.03
C GLY A 116 -2.57 -18.67 6.41
N GLN A 117 -3.38 -17.63 6.62
CA GLN A 117 -4.14 -17.37 7.82
C GLN A 117 -5.62 -17.79 7.66
N PRO A 118 -6.28 -18.25 8.73
CA PRO A 118 -7.64 -18.78 8.65
C PRO A 118 -8.73 -17.72 8.39
N GLY A 119 -8.51 -16.45 8.75
CA GLY A 119 -9.57 -15.44 8.71
C GLY A 119 -10.69 -15.72 9.72
N GLY A 120 -11.93 -15.42 9.34
CA GLY A 120 -13.12 -15.68 10.15
C GLY A 120 -13.50 -14.59 11.16
N GLY A 121 -12.64 -13.59 11.36
CA GLY A 121 -12.94 -12.40 12.15
C GLY A 121 -13.88 -11.45 11.40
N ARG A 122 -14.73 -10.74 12.15
CA ARG A 122 -15.52 -9.65 11.58
C ARG A 122 -14.58 -8.48 11.25
N GLN A 123 -14.70 -7.92 10.05
CA GLN A 123 -13.87 -6.82 9.59
C GLN A 123 -14.71 -5.76 8.85
N VAL A 124 -14.12 -4.58 8.72
CA VAL A 124 -14.70 -3.42 8.05
C VAL A 124 -13.70 -2.84 7.07
N GLN A 125 -14.18 -2.45 5.89
CA GLN A 125 -13.41 -1.70 4.91
C GLN A 125 -14.04 -0.32 4.72
N LEU A 126 -13.30 0.74 5.06
CA LEU A 126 -13.70 2.10 4.71
C LEU A 126 -13.71 2.26 3.19
N LEU A 127 -14.80 2.79 2.64
CA LEU A 127 -14.92 3.07 1.20
C LEU A 127 -14.51 4.50 0.83
N GLN A 128 -14.06 5.26 1.83
CA GLN A 128 -13.56 6.61 1.68
C GLN A 128 -12.50 6.91 2.73
N LEU A 129 -11.73 7.96 2.50
CA LEU A 129 -10.81 8.48 3.50
C LEU A 129 -11.59 9.14 4.64
N ILE A 130 -11.07 8.99 5.85
CA ILE A 130 -11.51 9.71 7.04
C ILE A 130 -10.37 10.60 7.53
N PRO A 131 -10.65 11.61 8.38
CA PRO A 131 -9.62 12.47 8.95
C PRO A 131 -8.49 11.67 9.61
N THR A 132 -7.24 12.13 9.50
CA THR A 132 -6.09 11.37 10.01
C THR A 132 -6.00 11.36 11.54
N ASP A 133 -6.59 12.36 12.19
CA ASP A 133 -6.81 12.48 13.63
C ASP A 133 -7.91 11.55 14.16
N SER A 134 -8.69 10.90 13.29
CA SER A 134 -9.60 9.81 13.68
C SER A 134 -8.86 8.59 14.22
N PHE A 135 -7.58 8.42 13.90
CA PHE A 135 -6.76 7.32 14.39
C PHE A 135 -6.05 7.76 15.67
N SER A 136 -6.11 6.97 16.74
CA SER A 136 -5.38 7.25 17.98
C SER A 136 -3.87 7.06 17.81
N ASP A 137 -3.10 7.47 18.80
CA ASP A 137 -1.70 7.07 18.92
C ASP A 137 -1.56 5.53 18.98
N PRO A 138 -0.39 4.98 18.61
CA PRO A 138 -0.13 3.54 18.64
C PRO A 138 -0.29 2.94 20.03
N ILE A 139 -1.05 1.84 20.12
CA ILE A 139 -1.14 0.99 21.31
C ILE A 139 -0.44 -0.34 21.00
N PRO A 140 0.66 -0.69 21.70
CA PRO A 140 1.39 -1.92 21.44
C PRO A 140 0.55 -3.18 21.66
N LEU A 141 0.75 -4.21 20.84
CA LEU A 141 0.18 -5.54 21.02
C LEU A 141 1.22 -6.50 21.59
N PRO A 142 0.83 -7.36 22.56
CA PRO A 142 1.68 -8.44 23.07
C PRO A 142 1.86 -9.55 22.03
#